data_AF-L1JFG9-F1
#
_entry.id   AF-L1JFG9-F1
#
_cell.length_a   1.000
_cell.length_b   1.000
_cell.length_c   1.000
_cell.angle_alpha   90.00
_cell.angle_beta   90.00
_cell.angle_gamma   90.00
#
_symmetry.space_group_name_H-M   'P 1'
#
loop_
_entity.id
_entity.type
_entity.pdbx_description
1 polymer ?
#
loop_
_entity_poly.entity_id
_entity_poly.type
_entity_poly.pdbx_seq_one_letter_code
_entity_poly.pdbx_strand_id
1 'polypeptide(L)'
;RPSFLFTSSEAADLDGDAIHSIGLSGLAELEKQDPSLHKYEKLLFNRSPSTFHRENQSYDAMKSINQSIKSLLKALAPYFLLRPTHKILEFLIRCYQVHEHNLDDLLLCCLPYHTTPQFVRLVQLTNPKDKWSFLNGVKKTGAPLSRTVLAGACISDLAVLKF
;
A
#
# COMPACT_ATOMS: atom_id res chain seq x y z
N ARG A 1 -0.51 15.73 3.38
CA ARG A 1 -0.48 14.36 3.96
C ARG A 1 -0.27 13.37 2.81
N PRO A 2 0.52 12.30 2.95
CA PRO A 2 0.68 11.29 1.91
C PRO A 2 -0.69 10.72 1.50
N SER A 3 -0.96 10.65 0.20
CA SER A 3 -2.20 10.13 -0.36
C SER A 3 -1.92 9.50 -1.71
N PHE A 4 -2.49 8.32 -1.92
CA PHE A 4 -2.38 7.57 -3.16
C PHE A 4 -3.40 8.03 -4.18
N LEU A 5 -4.63 8.27 -3.76
CA LEU A 5 -5.74 8.63 -4.64
C LEU A 5 -5.84 10.12 -4.97
N PHE A 6 -5.38 10.98 -4.05
CA PHE A 6 -5.66 12.41 -4.10
C PHE A 6 -4.38 13.23 -4.21
N THR A 7 -4.50 14.42 -4.79
CA THR A 7 -3.45 15.44 -4.74
C THR A 7 -3.26 15.93 -3.31
N SER A 8 -2.14 16.61 -3.04
CA SER A 8 -1.88 17.16 -1.70
C SER A 8 -2.96 18.13 -1.22
N SER A 9 -3.60 18.86 -2.14
CA SER A 9 -4.70 19.79 -1.84
C SER A 9 -5.97 19.02 -1.45
N GLU A 10 -6.46 18.15 -2.35
CA GLU A 10 -7.67 17.35 -2.10
C GLU A 10 -7.52 16.46 -0.85
N ALA A 11 -6.34 15.89 -0.63
CA ALA A 11 -6.06 15.04 0.53
C ALA A 11 -6.11 15.81 1.86
N ALA A 12 -5.89 17.13 1.83
CA ALA A 12 -5.95 17.99 3.02
C ALA A 12 -7.40 18.25 3.46
N ASP A 13 -8.34 18.26 2.53
CA ASP A 13 -9.77 18.50 2.79
C ASP A 13 -10.49 17.24 3.31
N LEU A 14 -9.88 16.06 3.16
CA LEU A 14 -10.45 14.78 3.61
C LEU A 14 -10.11 14.50 5.08
N ASP A 15 -11.15 14.42 5.90
CA ASP A 15 -11.08 13.93 7.27
C ASP A 15 -10.92 12.40 7.34
N GLY A 16 -10.75 11.86 8.55
CA GLY A 16 -10.52 10.43 8.73
C GLY A 16 -11.73 9.58 8.38
N ASP A 17 -12.95 10.07 8.59
CA ASP A 17 -14.18 9.31 8.36
C ASP A 17 -14.49 9.19 6.86
N ALA A 18 -14.20 10.23 6.08
CA ALA A 18 -14.24 10.18 4.63
C ALA A 18 -13.25 9.13 4.09
N ILE A 19 -12.02 9.11 4.60
CA ILE A 19 -11.00 8.11 4.21
C ILE A 19 -11.43 6.70 4.61
N HIS A 20 -12.04 6.54 5.78
CA HIS A 20 -12.56 5.25 6.24
C HIS A 20 -13.69 4.74 5.34
N SER A 21 -14.64 5.61 4.98
CA SER A 21 -15.72 5.30 4.04
C SER A 21 -15.20 4.92 2.65
N ILE A 22 -14.20 5.64 2.14
CA ILE A 22 -13.51 5.30 0.88
C ILE A 22 -12.94 3.88 0.96
N GLY A 23 -12.20 3.56 2.03
CA GLY A 23 -11.63 2.25 2.25
C GLY A 23 -12.67 1.12 2.28
N LEU A 24 -13.72 1.28 3.09
CA LEU A 24 -14.82 0.32 3.19
C LEU A 24 -15.53 0.11 1.85
N SER A 25 -15.77 1.18 1.10
CA SER A 25 -16.38 1.08 -0.23
C SER A 25 -15.52 0.29 -1.21
N GLY A 26 -14.20 0.44 -1.15
CA GLY A 26 -13.26 -0.32 -1.96
C GLY A 26 -13.24 -1.80 -1.60
N LEU A 27 -13.27 -2.10 -0.29
CA LEU A 27 -13.34 -3.47 0.21
C LEU A 27 -14.63 -4.15 -0.23
N ALA A 28 -15.79 -3.55 0.02
CA ALA A 28 -17.09 -4.10 -0.37
C ALA A 28 -17.26 -4.29 -1.89
N GLU A 29 -16.64 -3.43 -2.70
CA GLU A 29 -16.63 -3.58 -4.15
C GLU A 29 -15.76 -4.77 -4.60
N LEU A 30 -14.58 -4.95 -4.00
CA LEU A 30 -13.67 -6.06 -4.34
C LEU A 30 -14.16 -7.40 -3.79
N GLU A 31 -14.86 -7.42 -2.66
CA GLU A 31 -15.49 -8.61 -2.07
C GLU A 31 -16.49 -9.29 -3.01
N LYS A 32 -17.11 -8.52 -3.93
CA LYS A 32 -17.98 -9.09 -4.97
C LYS A 32 -17.23 -10.02 -5.93
N GLN A 33 -15.92 -9.82 -6.09
CA GLN A 33 -15.04 -10.65 -6.93
C GLN A 33 -14.27 -11.68 -6.10
N ASP A 34 -13.82 -11.30 -4.90
CA ASP A 34 -13.12 -12.18 -3.97
C ASP A 34 -13.75 -12.10 -2.56
N PRO A 35 -14.72 -12.97 -2.26
CA PRO A 35 -15.39 -13.01 -0.95
C PRO A 35 -14.45 -13.29 0.22
N SER A 36 -13.24 -13.83 -0.02
CA SER A 36 -12.27 -14.11 1.03
C SER A 36 -11.73 -12.84 1.70
N LEU A 37 -11.93 -11.68 1.07
CA LEU A 37 -11.53 -10.37 1.59
C LEU A 37 -12.41 -9.88 2.74
N HIS A 38 -13.62 -10.42 2.91
CA HIS A 38 -14.59 -9.98 3.94
C HIS A 38 -14.02 -10.01 5.37
N LYS A 39 -13.14 -10.96 5.67
CA LYS A 39 -12.48 -11.05 6.97
C LYS A 39 -11.70 -9.77 7.34
N TYR A 40 -11.20 -9.02 6.36
CA TYR A 40 -10.39 -7.83 6.63
C TYR A 40 -11.22 -6.65 7.14
N GLU A 41 -12.53 -6.63 6.89
CA GLU A 41 -13.42 -5.60 7.44
C GLU A 41 -13.28 -5.54 8.97
N LYS A 42 -13.37 -6.70 9.63
CA LYS A 42 -13.22 -6.82 11.09
C LYS A 42 -11.78 -6.72 11.57
N LEU A 43 -10.81 -7.18 10.77
CA LEU A 43 -9.40 -7.18 11.18
C LEU A 43 -8.76 -5.80 11.10
N LEU A 44 -9.10 -5.01 10.07
CA LEU A 44 -8.40 -3.78 9.70
C LEU A 44 -9.33 -2.57 9.49
N PHE A 45 -10.57 -2.76 9.04
CA PHE A 45 -11.49 -1.63 8.78
C PHE A 45 -12.43 -1.35 9.95
N ASN A 46 -12.25 -1.99 11.10
CA ASN A 46 -12.91 -1.63 12.35
C ASN A 46 -12.29 -0.39 13.04
N ARG A 47 -11.29 0.23 12.41
CA ARG A 47 -10.54 1.39 12.92
C ARG A 47 -10.62 2.54 11.92
N SER A 48 -10.92 3.74 12.41
CA SER A 48 -10.92 4.97 11.59
C SER A 48 -9.56 5.68 11.74
N PRO A 49 -9.04 6.33 10.68
CA PRO A 49 -7.89 7.23 10.78
C PRO A 49 -8.09 8.36 11.80
N SER A 50 -9.34 8.70 12.14
CA SER A 50 -9.67 9.72 13.15
C SER A 50 -9.36 9.26 14.57
N THR A 51 -9.36 7.95 14.85
CA THR A 51 -9.26 7.39 16.20
C THR A 51 -8.05 6.48 16.40
N PHE A 52 -7.50 5.94 15.31
CA PHE A 52 -6.34 5.07 15.37
C PHE A 52 -5.04 5.87 15.24
N HIS A 53 -4.19 5.75 16.25
CA HIS A 53 -2.83 6.25 16.25
C HIS A 53 -1.86 5.11 16.54
N ARG A 54 -0.93 4.86 15.62
CA ARG A 54 0.04 3.77 15.70
C ARG A 54 0.95 3.92 16.93
N GLU A 55 1.34 5.14 17.31
CA GLU A 55 2.22 5.36 18.47
C GLU A 55 1.54 4.99 19.80
N ASN A 56 0.20 4.93 19.82
CA ASN A 56 -0.58 4.60 21.01
C ASN A 56 -0.90 3.10 21.12
N GLN A 57 -0.40 2.26 20.21
CA GLN A 57 -0.66 0.82 20.21
C GLN A 57 0.46 0.05 20.91
N SER A 58 0.11 -1.07 21.55
CA SER A 58 1.09 -2.01 22.09
C SER A 58 1.86 -2.72 20.96
N TYR A 59 3.06 -3.20 21.30
CA TYR A 59 3.90 -3.97 20.38
C TYR A 59 3.16 -5.20 19.81
N ASP A 60 2.47 -5.96 20.67
CA ASP A 60 1.73 -7.17 20.24
C ASP A 60 0.53 -6.85 19.35
N ALA A 61 -0.20 -5.77 19.67
CA ALA A 61 -1.28 -5.29 18.81
C ALA A 61 -0.74 -4.92 17.42
N MET A 62 0.37 -4.17 17.35
CA MET A 62 0.96 -3.81 16.07
C MET A 62 1.52 -5.00 15.30
N LYS A 63 2.07 -6.00 15.99
CA LYS A 63 2.50 -7.25 15.35
C LYS A 63 1.34 -7.96 14.66
N SER A 64 0.19 -8.08 15.33
CA SER A 64 -1.02 -8.68 14.77
C SER A 64 -1.60 -7.86 13.60
N ILE A 65 -1.64 -6.53 13.74
CA ILE A 65 -2.08 -5.63 12.67
C ILE A 65 -1.16 -5.74 11.45
N ASN A 66 0.16 -5.72 11.63
CA ASN A 66 1.13 -5.85 10.54
C ASN A 66 1.01 -7.19 9.81
N GLN A 67 0.75 -8.30 10.53
CA GLN A 67 0.47 -9.59 9.90
C GLN A 67 -0.81 -9.56 9.05
N SER A 68 -1.86 -8.91 9.54
CA SER A 68 -3.10 -8.73 8.79
C SER A 68 -2.90 -7.86 7.56
N ILE A 69 -2.12 -6.77 7.66
CA ILE A 69 -1.74 -5.89 6.54
C ILE A 69 -0.97 -6.67 5.49
N LYS A 70 0.05 -7.45 5.89
CA LYS A 70 0.83 -8.31 4.99
C LYS A 70 -0.07 -9.27 4.23
N SER A 71 -0.98 -9.94 4.93
CA SER A 71 -1.93 -10.88 4.32
C SER A 71 -2.87 -10.17 3.33
N LEU A 72 -3.37 -8.98 3.68
CA LEU A 72 -4.24 -8.19 2.80
C LEU A 72 -3.47 -7.72 1.55
N LEU A 73 -2.27 -7.16 1.69
CA LEU A 73 -1.47 -6.69 0.54
C LEU A 73 -1.16 -7.83 -0.44
N LYS A 74 -0.87 -9.04 0.06
CA LYS A 74 -0.73 -10.23 -0.79
C LYS A 74 -2.02 -10.57 -1.55
N ALA A 75 -3.17 -10.50 -0.88
CA ALA A 75 -4.48 -10.75 -1.50
C ALA A 75 -4.88 -9.67 -2.52
N LEU A 76 -4.42 -8.42 -2.32
CA LEU A 76 -4.69 -7.31 -3.23
C LEU A 76 -3.80 -7.31 -4.48
N ALA A 77 -2.64 -7.99 -4.45
CA ALA A 77 -1.66 -7.96 -5.53
C ALA A 77 -2.27 -8.32 -6.91
N PRO A 78 -3.08 -9.39 -7.09
CA PRO A 78 -3.70 -9.70 -8.38
C PRO A 78 -4.66 -8.62 -8.90
N TYR A 79 -5.21 -7.81 -7.99
CA TYR A 79 -6.21 -6.79 -8.24
C TYR A 79 -5.64 -5.38 -8.22
N PHE A 80 -4.30 -5.22 -8.22
CA PHE A 80 -3.65 -3.94 -7.96
C PHE A 80 -4.19 -2.78 -8.81
N LEU A 81 -4.42 -3.02 -10.11
CA LEU A 81 -4.88 -1.98 -11.05
C LEU A 81 -6.37 -1.63 -10.93
N LEU A 82 -7.15 -2.38 -10.14
CA LEU A 82 -8.57 -2.09 -9.94
C LEU A 82 -8.73 -0.89 -9.00
N ARG A 83 -9.63 0.03 -9.36
CA ARG A 83 -9.99 1.19 -8.53
C ARG A 83 -10.35 0.81 -7.07
N PRO A 84 -11.11 -0.27 -6.77
CA PRO A 84 -11.34 -0.68 -5.38
C PRO A 84 -10.07 -0.96 -4.59
N THR A 85 -9.05 -1.58 -5.19
CA THR A 85 -7.74 -1.80 -4.54
C THR A 85 -7.08 -0.49 -4.17
N HIS A 86 -7.13 0.52 -5.05
CA HIS A 86 -6.58 1.84 -4.76
C HIS A 86 -7.28 2.55 -3.59
N LYS A 87 -8.60 2.38 -3.44
CA LYS A 87 -9.35 2.90 -2.29
C LYS A 87 -8.91 2.23 -0.98
N ILE A 88 -8.68 0.92 -1.01
CA ILE A 88 -8.14 0.17 0.13
C ILE A 88 -6.73 0.66 0.48
N LEU A 89 -5.85 0.82 -0.51
CA LEU A 89 -4.49 1.33 -0.31
C LEU A 89 -4.48 2.75 0.27
N GLU A 90 -5.38 3.64 -0.18
CA GLU A 90 -5.54 4.98 0.40
C GLU A 90 -5.81 4.90 1.90
N PHE A 91 -6.78 4.07 2.31
CA PHE A 91 -7.08 3.84 3.72
C PHE A 91 -5.88 3.28 4.49
N LEU A 92 -5.18 2.27 3.95
CA LEU A 92 -4.01 1.69 4.61
C LEU A 92 -2.87 2.70 4.78
N ILE A 93 -2.65 3.57 3.79
CA ILE A 93 -1.63 4.62 3.83
C ILE A 93 -1.98 5.66 4.89
N ARG A 94 -3.24 6.09 4.94
CA ARG A 94 -3.72 7.16 5.82
C ARG A 94 -3.95 6.70 7.26
N CYS A 95 -4.35 5.45 7.48
CA CYS A 95 -4.66 4.89 8.79
C CYS A 95 -3.43 4.22 9.42
N TYR A 96 -2.75 3.35 8.67
CA TYR A 96 -1.69 2.48 9.21
C TYR A 96 -0.27 2.89 8.82
N GLN A 97 -0.13 3.90 7.96
CA GLN A 97 1.16 4.38 7.45
C GLN A 97 1.97 3.26 6.77
N VAL A 98 1.31 2.39 6.00
CA VAL A 98 1.97 1.21 5.39
C VAL A 98 3.15 1.53 4.47
N HIS A 99 3.18 2.74 3.90
CA HIS A 99 4.27 3.25 3.08
C HIS A 99 5.58 3.48 3.85
N GLU A 100 5.50 3.56 5.18
CA GLU A 100 6.64 3.73 6.09
C GLU A 100 6.96 2.43 6.84
N HIS A 101 5.92 1.74 7.34
CA HIS A 101 6.09 0.61 8.28
C HIS A 101 5.98 -0.78 7.65
N ASN A 102 5.46 -0.89 6.42
CA ASN A 102 5.20 -2.15 5.73
C ASN A 102 5.76 -2.12 4.30
N LEU A 103 6.90 -1.45 4.12
CA LEU A 103 7.50 -1.14 2.81
C LEU A 103 7.67 -2.38 1.92
N ASP A 104 8.20 -3.47 2.47
CA ASP A 104 8.46 -4.70 1.73
C ASP A 104 7.17 -5.29 1.15
N ASP A 105 6.15 -5.49 1.98
CA ASP A 105 4.88 -6.07 1.55
C ASP A 105 4.14 -5.13 0.58
N LEU A 106 4.24 -3.81 0.78
CA LEU A 106 3.64 -2.82 -0.10
C LEU A 106 4.29 -2.79 -1.48
N LEU A 107 5.62 -2.79 -1.54
CA LEU A 107 6.35 -2.80 -2.81
C LEU A 107 6.16 -4.12 -3.56
N LEU A 108 6.15 -5.25 -2.85
CA LEU A 108 5.85 -6.55 -3.46
C LEU A 108 4.44 -6.61 -4.06
N CYS A 109 3.45 -5.99 -3.41
CA CYS A 109 2.08 -5.90 -3.92
C CYS A 109 2.00 -5.21 -5.29
N CYS A 110 2.85 -4.19 -5.54
CA CYS A 110 2.78 -3.38 -6.77
C CYS A 110 3.88 -3.69 -7.79
N LEU A 111 4.96 -4.39 -7.41
CA LEU A 111 6.13 -4.66 -8.26
C LEU A 111 5.81 -5.33 -9.60
N PRO A 112 4.84 -6.27 -9.71
CA PRO A 112 4.44 -6.83 -11.00
C PRO A 112 3.96 -5.77 -12.00
N TYR A 113 3.51 -4.61 -11.50
CA TYR A 113 2.93 -3.51 -12.27
C TYR A 113 3.91 -2.32 -12.44
N HIS A 114 5.22 -2.58 -12.37
CA HIS A 114 6.31 -1.59 -12.37
C HIS A 114 6.32 -0.59 -13.55
N THR A 115 5.63 -0.88 -14.65
CA THR A 115 5.50 0.02 -15.80
C THR A 115 4.28 0.93 -15.74
N THR A 116 3.45 0.83 -14.70
CA THR A 116 2.17 1.56 -14.60
C THR A 116 2.30 2.87 -13.81
N PRO A 117 1.46 3.88 -14.11
CA PRO A 117 1.46 5.11 -13.32
C PRO A 117 1.05 4.89 -11.86
N GLN A 118 0.22 3.87 -11.57
CA GLN A 118 -0.17 3.49 -10.21
C GLN A 118 1.04 3.03 -9.40
N PHE A 119 1.92 2.21 -9.99
CA PHE A 119 3.18 1.82 -9.35
C PHE A 119 4.05 3.04 -9.06
N VAL A 120 4.26 3.91 -10.05
CA VAL A 120 5.07 5.13 -9.89
C VAL A 120 4.52 5.98 -8.74
N ARG A 121 3.20 6.22 -8.73
CA ARG A 121 2.54 6.99 -7.69
C ARG A 121 2.77 6.38 -6.30
N LEU A 122 2.67 5.06 -6.16
CA LEU A 122 2.89 4.38 -4.88
C LEU A 122 4.35 4.50 -4.43
N VAL A 123 5.31 4.28 -5.33
CA VAL A 123 6.76 4.41 -5.04
C VAL A 123 7.12 5.84 -4.64
N GLN A 124 6.49 6.86 -5.23
CA GLN A 124 6.74 8.25 -4.84
C GLN A 124 6.35 8.55 -3.38
N LEU A 125 5.38 7.82 -2.83
CA LEU A 125 4.94 7.95 -1.43
C LEU A 125 5.86 7.24 -0.43
N THR A 126 6.64 6.25 -0.86
CA THR A 126 7.51 5.47 0.04
C THR A 126 8.89 6.08 0.18
N ASN A 127 9.74 5.52 1.05
CA ASN A 127 11.17 5.83 1.11
C ASN A 127 12.02 4.58 0.79
N PRO A 128 12.26 4.26 -0.51
CA PRO A 128 12.97 3.06 -0.89
C PRO A 128 14.41 3.03 -0.36
N LYS A 129 14.76 1.94 0.32
CA LYS A 129 16.06 1.72 0.96
C LYS A 129 16.50 0.26 0.80
N ASP A 130 17.74 -0.04 1.17
CA ASP A 130 18.31 -1.40 1.13
C ASP A 130 18.12 -2.05 -0.25
N LYS A 131 17.54 -3.26 -0.32
CA LYS A 131 17.24 -3.97 -1.57
C LYS A 131 16.33 -3.21 -2.54
N TRP A 132 15.59 -2.20 -2.06
CA TRP A 132 14.70 -1.37 -2.88
C TRP A 132 15.34 -0.09 -3.39
N SER A 133 16.63 0.15 -3.10
CA SER A 133 17.31 1.40 -3.45
C SER A 133 17.30 1.73 -4.95
N PHE A 134 17.16 0.72 -5.81
CA PHE A 134 17.03 0.89 -7.27
C PHE A 134 15.74 1.65 -7.66
N LEU A 135 14.73 1.72 -6.80
CA LEU A 135 13.50 2.47 -7.02
C LEU A 135 13.64 3.98 -6.75
N ASN A 136 14.78 4.44 -6.21
CA ASN A 136 15.00 5.86 -5.95
C ASN A 136 14.93 6.72 -7.22
N GLY A 137 15.29 6.16 -8.37
CA GLY A 137 15.10 6.83 -9.66
C GLY A 137 13.63 7.14 -9.93
N VAL A 138 12.75 6.14 -9.79
CA VAL A 138 11.29 6.27 -9.96
C VAL A 138 10.71 7.30 -9.01
N LYS A 139 11.09 7.26 -7.72
CA LYS A 139 10.63 8.24 -6.72
C LYS A 139 11.00 9.68 -7.11
N LYS A 140 12.23 9.91 -7.58
CA LYS A 140 12.74 11.25 -7.91
C LYS A 140 12.19 11.80 -9.23
N THR A 141 12.11 10.98 -10.27
CA THR A 141 11.79 11.45 -11.62
C THR A 141 10.32 11.27 -11.97
N GLY A 142 9.60 10.37 -11.31
CA GLY A 142 8.25 9.96 -11.71
C GLY A 142 8.22 9.15 -13.01
N ALA A 143 9.37 8.71 -13.53
CA ALA A 143 9.42 7.85 -14.69
C ALA A 143 9.10 6.39 -14.32
N PRO A 144 8.39 5.64 -15.17
CA PRO A 144 8.19 4.19 -14.97
C PRO A 144 9.52 3.44 -14.85
N LEU A 145 9.52 2.34 -14.08
CA LEU A 145 10.70 1.49 -13.96
C LEU A 145 10.88 0.67 -15.25
N SER A 146 12.08 0.65 -15.81
CA SER A 146 12.38 -0.21 -16.96
C SER A 146 12.59 -1.67 -16.51
N ARG A 147 12.19 -2.62 -17.38
CA ARG A 147 12.40 -4.05 -17.14
C ARG A 147 13.89 -4.39 -16.95
N THR A 148 14.77 -3.71 -17.67
CA THR A 148 16.22 -3.91 -17.57
C THR A 148 16.75 -3.53 -16.19
N VAL A 149 16.29 -2.41 -15.61
CA VAL A 149 16.68 -2.01 -14.25
C VAL A 149 16.15 -3.00 -13.22
N LEU A 150 14.90 -3.45 -13.36
CA LEU A 150 14.33 -4.46 -12.47
C LEU A 150 15.12 -5.78 -12.54
N ALA A 151 15.40 -6.28 -13.74
CA ALA A 151 16.20 -7.49 -13.93
C ALA A 151 17.60 -7.34 -13.33
N GLY A 152 18.26 -6.19 -13.56
CA GLY A 152 19.56 -5.87 -12.96
C GLY A 152 19.51 -5.87 -11.43
N ALA A 153 18.45 -5.33 -10.83
CA ALA A 153 18.25 -5.38 -9.38
C ALA A 153 18.10 -6.81 -8.86
N CYS A 154 17.29 -7.65 -9.53
CA CYS A 154 17.11 -9.05 -9.17
C CYS A 154 18.39 -9.89 -9.29
N ILE A 155 19.25 -9.58 -10.27
CA ILE A 155 20.57 -10.22 -10.43
C ILE A 155 21.53 -9.78 -9.33
N SER A 156 21.50 -8.49 -8.99
CA SER A 156 22.43 -7.90 -8.01
C SER A 156 22.08 -8.30 -6.57
N ASP A 157 20.79 -8.47 -6.28
CA ASP A 157 20.30 -8.86 -4.95
C ASP A 157 19.12 -9.84 -5.07
N LEU A 158 19.41 -11.13 -4.81
CA LEU A 158 18.40 -12.19 -4.78
C LEU A 158 17.32 -11.94 -3.70
N ALA A 159 17.55 -11.09 -2.71
CA ALA A 159 16.53 -10.75 -1.72
C ALA A 159 15.33 -10.00 -2.32
N VAL A 160 15.49 -9.39 -3.51
CA VAL A 160 14.38 -8.83 -4.29
C VAL A 160 13.42 -9.94 -4.76
N LEU A 161 13.95 -11.15 -4.99
CA LEU A 161 13.18 -12.32 -5.44
C LEU A 161 12.70 -13.23 -4.30
N LYS A 162 13.15 -13.00 -3.05
CA LYS A 162 12.78 -13.83 -1.89
C LYS A 162 11.57 -13.26 -1.18
N PHE A 163 10.58 -14.11 -0.90
CA PHE A 163 9.30 -13.77 -0.26
C PHE A 163 8.82 -14.82 0.74
#